data_AF-A0AA96DQZ2-F1
#
_entry.id   AF-A0AA96DQZ2-F1
#
_cell.length_a   1.000
_cell.length_b   1.000
_cell.length_c   1.000
_cell.angle_alpha   90.00
_cell.angle_beta   90.00
_cell.angle_gamma   90.00
#
_symmetry.space_group_name_H-M   'P 1'
#
loop_
_entity.id
_entity.type
_entity.pdbx_description
1 polymer ?
#
loop_
_entity_poly.entity_id
_entity_poly.type
_entity_poly.pdbx_seq_one_letter_code
_entity_poly.pdbx_strand_id
1 'polypeptide(L)'
;MKIEFKKIPQEKKEFNTSLNSVKIEGTFCRISSSLVKIEASLIGNIEIDCSRCGALDTLVVNEELKLLLSDGVFKGDEDEFLVIEIENSLIDFDEIIQSEVNSIKSDYLLCKDCIADSSIFEQEF
;
A
#
# COMPACT_ATOMS: atom_id res chain seq x y z
N MET A 1 5.23 -7.49 10.19
CA MET A 1 6.06 -8.72 10.02
C MET A 1 7.40 -8.34 9.39
N LYS A 2 8.54 -8.91 9.82
CA LYS A 2 9.87 -8.62 9.22
C LYS A 2 10.57 -9.88 8.70
N ILE A 3 11.21 -9.79 7.55
CA ILE A 3 11.95 -10.91 6.93
C ILE A 3 13.17 -10.41 6.14
N GLU A 4 14.29 -11.10 6.27
CA GLU A 4 15.49 -10.78 5.48
C GLU A 4 15.34 -11.27 4.04
N PHE A 5 15.81 -10.51 3.05
CA PHE A 5 15.78 -10.87 1.63
C PHE A 5 16.31 -12.29 1.36
N LYS A 6 17.38 -12.68 2.05
CA LYS A 6 18.01 -14.01 1.89
C LYS A 6 17.11 -15.19 2.31
N LYS A 7 16.11 -14.94 3.16
CA LYS A 7 15.15 -15.93 3.67
C LYS A 7 13.92 -16.06 2.77
N ILE A 8 13.76 -15.21 1.77
CA ILE A 8 12.66 -15.28 0.81
C ILE A 8 12.89 -16.46 -0.16
N PRO A 9 11.91 -17.36 -0.31
CA PRO A 9 12.02 -18.47 -1.25
C PRO A 9 11.97 -17.99 -2.70
N GLN A 10 12.57 -18.76 -3.61
CA GLN A 10 12.42 -18.52 -5.06
C GLN A 10 11.05 -18.94 -5.57
N GLU A 11 10.44 -19.94 -4.95
CA GLU A 11 9.07 -20.36 -5.25
C GLU A 11 8.05 -19.39 -4.64
N LYS A 12 6.89 -19.25 -5.29
CA LYS A 12 5.79 -18.44 -4.76
C LYS A 12 5.33 -19.01 -3.42
N LYS A 13 5.32 -18.17 -2.40
CA LYS A 13 4.84 -18.52 -1.06
C LYS A 13 3.74 -17.57 -0.63
N GLU A 14 2.70 -18.12 -0.03
CA GLU A 14 1.61 -17.33 0.53
C GLU A 14 2.05 -16.59 1.80
N PHE A 15 1.53 -15.40 1.98
CA PHE A 15 1.63 -14.63 3.22
C PHE A 15 0.31 -13.95 3.54
N ASN A 16 0.13 -13.69 4.83
CA ASN A 16 -0.94 -12.89 5.36
C ASN A 16 -0.41 -12.19 6.61
N THR A 17 -0.52 -10.87 6.66
CA THR A 17 -0.23 -10.11 7.85
C THR A 17 -1.15 -8.89 7.93
N SER A 18 -1.25 -8.29 9.10
CA SER A 18 -2.16 -7.18 9.33
C SER A 18 -1.52 -6.16 10.25
N LEU A 19 -1.78 -4.90 9.97
CA LEU A 19 -1.44 -3.77 10.80
C LEU A 19 -2.72 -2.97 11.07
N ASN A 20 -3.05 -2.80 12.35
CA ASN A 20 -4.30 -2.17 12.79
C ASN A 20 -5.54 -2.85 12.15
N SER A 21 -6.36 -2.09 11.42
CA SER A 21 -7.57 -2.54 10.74
C SER A 21 -7.36 -2.86 9.26
N VAL A 22 -6.10 -2.97 8.81
CA VAL A 22 -5.72 -3.26 7.42
C VAL A 22 -4.90 -4.54 7.36
N LYS A 23 -5.29 -5.42 6.43
CA LYS A 23 -4.66 -6.72 6.16
C LYS A 23 -4.06 -6.69 4.77
N ILE A 24 -2.88 -7.27 4.62
CA ILE A 24 -2.27 -7.60 3.33
C ILE A 24 -2.17 -9.12 3.20
N GLU A 25 -2.69 -9.67 2.12
CA GLU A 25 -2.62 -11.11 1.84
C GLU A 25 -2.32 -11.38 0.38
N GLY A 26 -1.51 -12.40 0.10
CA GLY A 26 -1.09 -12.69 -1.27
C GLY A 26 0.09 -13.64 -1.34
N THR A 27 0.91 -13.47 -2.38
CA THR A 27 2.12 -14.26 -2.60
C THR A 27 3.35 -13.40 -2.75
N PHE A 28 4.49 -13.95 -2.33
CA PHE A 28 5.79 -13.33 -2.50
C PHE A 28 6.82 -14.37 -2.96
N CYS A 29 7.77 -13.94 -3.78
CA CYS A 29 8.91 -14.77 -4.20
C CYS A 29 10.13 -13.93 -4.55
N ARG A 30 11.31 -14.53 -4.43
CA ARG A 30 12.56 -13.92 -4.82
C ARG A 30 12.82 -14.15 -6.30
N ILE A 31 12.93 -13.06 -7.08
CA ILE A 31 13.24 -13.12 -8.52
C ILE A 31 14.76 -13.13 -8.74
N SER A 32 15.52 -12.38 -7.94
CA SER A 32 16.98 -12.31 -8.01
C SER A 32 17.60 -12.15 -6.61
N SER A 33 18.92 -12.06 -6.51
CA SER A 33 19.59 -11.83 -5.22
C SER A 33 19.15 -10.54 -4.52
N SER A 34 18.67 -9.55 -5.27
CA SER A 34 18.28 -8.22 -4.78
C SER A 34 16.84 -7.84 -5.11
N LEU A 35 16.04 -8.74 -5.69
CA LEU A 35 14.66 -8.44 -6.09
C LEU A 35 13.67 -9.47 -5.55
N VAL A 36 12.60 -8.96 -4.96
CA VAL A 36 11.46 -9.74 -4.46
C VAL A 36 10.18 -9.22 -5.10
N LYS A 37 9.39 -10.14 -5.66
CA LYS A 37 8.05 -9.86 -6.17
C LYS A 37 7.03 -10.04 -5.06
N ILE A 38 6.05 -9.14 -4.99
CA ILE A 38 4.85 -9.31 -4.18
C ILE A 38 3.62 -9.06 -5.06
N GLU A 39 2.69 -10.01 -5.05
CA GLU A 39 1.36 -9.90 -5.66
C GLU A 39 0.35 -10.15 -4.55
N ALA A 40 -0.38 -9.11 -4.13
CA ALA A 40 -1.20 -9.15 -2.91
C ALA A 40 -2.46 -8.28 -3.03
N SER A 41 -3.34 -8.39 -2.03
CA SER A 41 -4.49 -7.52 -1.84
C SER A 41 -4.39 -6.82 -0.49
N LEU A 42 -4.61 -5.51 -0.49
CA LEU A 42 -4.73 -4.68 0.71
C LEU A 42 -6.20 -4.49 1.04
N ILE A 43 -6.64 -5.04 2.17
CA ILE A 43 -8.05 -5.12 2.54
C ILE A 43 -8.21 -4.63 3.96
N GLY A 44 -9.11 -3.66 4.18
CA GLY A 44 -9.32 -3.14 5.52
C GLY A 44 -10.22 -1.94 5.61
N ASN A 45 -10.20 -1.31 6.78
CA ASN A 45 -10.88 -0.06 7.03
C ASN A 45 -9.85 0.97 7.49
N ILE A 46 -9.89 2.16 6.90
CA ILE A 46 -9.03 3.28 7.30
C ILE A 46 -9.90 4.47 7.73
N GLU A 47 -9.50 5.12 8.81
CA GLU A 47 -10.07 6.41 9.21
C GLU A 47 -9.52 7.51 8.31
N ILE A 48 -10.42 8.33 7.78
CA ILE A 48 -10.12 9.40 6.83
C ILE A 48 -10.72 10.71 7.33
N ASP A 49 -10.01 11.81 7.09
CA ASP A 49 -10.51 13.15 7.30
C ASP A 49 -11.09 13.66 5.97
N CYS A 50 -12.35 14.09 5.96
CA CYS A 50 -12.97 14.62 4.76
C CYS A 50 -12.26 15.91 4.32
N SER A 51 -11.72 15.93 3.11
CA SER A 51 -11.02 17.09 2.54
C SER A 51 -11.92 18.32 2.37
N ARG A 52 -13.24 18.15 2.36
CA ARG A 52 -14.23 19.23 2.20
C ARG A 52 -14.73 19.80 3.52
N CYS A 53 -15.10 18.95 4.49
CA CYS A 53 -15.74 19.40 5.74
C CYS A 53 -14.96 19.07 7.01
N GLY A 54 -13.86 18.33 6.93
CA GLY A 54 -13.05 17.91 8.08
C GLY A 54 -13.70 16.86 8.97
N ALA A 55 -14.85 16.29 8.58
CA ALA A 55 -15.48 15.21 9.33
C ALA A 55 -14.70 13.90 9.18
N LEU A 56 -14.61 13.14 10.28
CA LEU A 56 -14.07 11.78 10.28
C LEU A 56 -15.06 10.82 9.61
N ASP A 57 -14.58 9.98 8.70
CA ASP A 57 -15.33 8.88 8.11
C ASP A 57 -14.42 7.64 8.01
N THR A 58 -15.00 6.52 7.63
CA THR A 58 -14.29 5.27 7.40
C THR A 58 -14.38 4.88 5.92
N LEU A 59 -13.22 4.69 5.30
CA LEU A 59 -13.08 4.17 3.95
C LEU A 59 -12.78 2.66 4.01
N VAL A 60 -13.54 1.88 3.25
CA VAL A 60 -13.28 0.45 3.03
C VAL A 60 -12.26 0.32 1.90
N VAL A 61 -11.10 -0.24 2.20
CA VAL A 61 -10.01 -0.48 1.25
C VAL A 61 -10.09 -1.93 0.75
N ASN A 62 -9.96 -2.10 -0.56
CA ASN A 62 -9.80 -3.39 -1.23
C ASN A 62 -9.05 -3.16 -2.54
N GLU A 63 -7.72 -3.13 -2.47
CA GLU A 63 -6.84 -2.78 -3.59
C GLU A 63 -5.89 -3.93 -3.93
N GLU A 64 -5.60 -4.10 -5.21
CA GLU A 64 -4.57 -5.03 -5.68
C GLU A 64 -3.20 -4.34 -5.63
N LEU A 65 -2.22 -5.00 -5.01
CA LEU A 65 -0.85 -4.53 -4.89
C LEU A 65 0.08 -5.42 -5.71
N LYS A 66 0.77 -4.82 -6.68
CA LYS A 66 1.86 -5.41 -7.44
C LYS A 66 3.14 -4.66 -7.10
N LEU A 67 3.95 -5.24 -6.21
CA LEU A 67 5.16 -4.59 -5.72
C LEU A 67 6.42 -5.33 -6.19
N LEU A 68 7.47 -4.55 -6.43
CA LEU A 68 8.82 -5.05 -6.63
C LEU A 68 9.74 -4.44 -5.57
N LEU A 69 10.21 -5.25 -4.64
CA LEU A 69 11.13 -4.80 -3.60
C LEU A 69 12.57 -4.97 -4.09
N SER A 70 13.31 -3.87 -4.12
CA SER A 70 14.72 -3.81 -4.50
C SER A 70 15.59 -3.61 -3.27
N ASP A 71 16.56 -4.50 -3.04
CA ASP A 71 17.59 -4.31 -2.02
C ASP A 71 18.66 -3.35 -2.58
N GLY A 72 18.53 -2.08 -2.23
CA GLY A 72 19.25 -0.95 -2.83
C GLY A 72 18.59 -0.37 -4.09
N VAL A 73 19.34 0.50 -4.78
CA VAL A 73 18.85 1.31 -5.91
C VAL A 73 18.39 0.43 -7.07
N PHE A 74 17.14 0.61 -7.49
CA PHE A 74 16.57 -0.03 -8.65
C PHE A 74 17.04 0.66 -9.94
N LYS A 75 17.38 -0.13 -10.96
CA LYS A 75 17.90 0.36 -12.25
C LYS A 75 17.08 -0.12 -13.45
N GLY A 76 15.95 -0.75 -13.19
CA GLY A 76 15.04 -1.22 -14.22
C GLY A 76 14.04 -0.14 -14.64
N ASP A 77 13.25 -0.48 -15.63
CA ASP A 77 12.12 0.30 -16.12
C ASP A 77 10.92 -0.65 -16.13
N GLU A 78 10.20 -0.69 -15.01
CA GLU A 78 9.03 -1.55 -14.83
C GLU A 78 7.81 -0.70 -14.47
N ASP A 79 6.96 -0.43 -15.47
CA ASP A 79 5.76 0.38 -15.31
C ASP A 79 4.60 -0.36 -14.61
N GLU A 80 4.62 -1.71 -14.61
CA GLU A 80 3.53 -2.52 -14.04
C GLU A 80 3.62 -2.64 -12.51
N PHE A 81 4.81 -2.52 -11.93
CA PHE A 81 5.06 -2.74 -10.51
C PHE A 81 5.41 -1.45 -9.80
N LEU A 82 4.84 -1.25 -8.61
CA LEU A 82 5.35 -0.24 -7.69
C LEU A 82 6.66 -0.74 -7.09
N VAL A 83 7.75 -0.03 -7.38
CA VAL A 83 9.08 -0.39 -6.89
C VAL A 83 9.32 0.26 -5.53
N ILE A 84 9.75 -0.54 -4.55
CA ILE A 84 10.16 -0.05 -3.23
C ILE A 84 11.63 -0.41 -3.01
N GLU A 85 12.46 0.61 -2.80
CA GLU A 85 13.89 0.46 -2.50
C GLU A 85 14.09 0.29 -0.98
N ILE A 86 14.86 -0.72 -0.58
CA ILE A 86 15.09 -1.09 0.82
C ILE A 86 16.59 -0.95 1.12
N GLU A 87 16.94 -0.26 2.21
CA GLU A 87 18.35 0.08 2.52
C GLU A 87 19.07 -0.89 3.49
N ASN A 88 18.43 -1.97 3.96
CA ASN A 88 19.02 -2.87 4.98
C ASN A 88 18.77 -4.38 4.75
N SER A 89 18.47 -4.81 3.53
CA SER A 89 18.13 -6.21 3.20
C SER A 89 17.02 -6.81 4.09
N LEU A 90 16.18 -5.99 4.72
CA LEU A 90 15.11 -6.37 5.63
C LEU A 90 13.79 -5.80 5.12
N ILE A 91 12.88 -6.69 4.77
CA ILE A 91 11.53 -6.35 4.36
C ILE A 91 10.67 -6.22 5.61
N ASP A 92 10.11 -5.03 5.83
CA ASP A 92 9.14 -4.76 6.88
C ASP A 92 7.74 -4.58 6.28
N PHE A 93 6.90 -5.62 6.41
CA PHE A 93 5.53 -5.56 5.89
C PHE A 93 4.65 -4.56 6.63
N ASP A 94 4.99 -4.22 7.88
CA ASP A 94 4.21 -3.22 8.61
C ASP A 94 4.48 -1.83 8.03
N GLU A 95 5.73 -1.56 7.63
CA GLU A 95 6.11 -0.34 6.90
C GLU A 95 5.43 -0.25 5.53
N ILE A 96 5.39 -1.36 4.77
CA ILE A 96 4.68 -1.42 3.48
C ILE A 96 3.19 -1.12 3.68
N ILE A 97 2.51 -1.77 4.63
CA ILE A 97 1.09 -1.48 4.88
C ILE A 97 0.90 0.00 5.26
N GLN A 98 1.78 0.53 6.11
CA GLN A 98 1.69 1.92 6.55
C GLN A 98 1.93 2.91 5.40
N SER A 99 2.87 2.63 4.49
CA SER A 99 3.13 3.47 3.31
C SER A 99 1.93 3.50 2.38
N GLU A 100 1.34 2.33 2.08
CA GLU A 100 0.17 2.26 1.19
C GLU A 100 -1.04 2.96 1.81
N VAL A 101 -1.30 2.75 3.10
CA VAL A 101 -2.36 3.46 3.83
C VAL A 101 -2.14 4.96 3.80
N ASN A 102 -0.90 5.44 3.97
CA ASN A 102 -0.59 6.86 3.90
C ASN A 102 -0.73 7.43 2.49
N SER A 103 -0.41 6.63 1.46
CA SER A 103 -0.63 6.98 0.06
C SER A 103 -2.12 7.21 -0.21
N ILE A 104 -2.98 6.25 0.18
CA ILE A 104 -4.44 6.37 0.05
C ILE A 104 -4.95 7.60 0.82
N LYS A 105 -4.47 7.84 2.04
CA LYS A 105 -4.87 9.00 2.85
C LYS A 105 -4.41 10.34 2.27
N SER A 106 -3.41 10.33 1.39
CA SER A 106 -2.93 11.55 0.72
C SER A 106 -3.82 11.96 -0.43
N ASP A 107 -4.78 11.11 -0.83
CA ASP A 107 -5.81 11.48 -1.79
C ASP A 107 -6.84 12.44 -1.19
N TYR A 108 -7.51 13.21 -2.06
CA TYR A 108 -8.58 14.11 -1.68
C TYR A 108 -9.87 13.35 -1.36
N LEU A 109 -9.86 12.60 -0.25
CA LEU A 109 -10.97 11.76 0.18
C LEU A 109 -12.12 12.61 0.74
N LEU A 110 -13.35 12.22 0.38
CA LEU A 110 -14.58 12.86 0.83
C LEU A 110 -15.40 11.90 1.67
N CYS A 111 -16.04 12.42 2.73
CA CYS A 111 -17.02 11.64 3.48
C CYS A 111 -18.30 11.41 2.65
N LYS A 112 -19.08 10.42 3.04
CA LYS A 112 -20.35 10.05 2.38
C LYS A 112 -21.30 11.24 2.19
N ASP A 113 -21.37 12.14 3.17
CA ASP A 113 -22.23 13.32 3.11
C ASP A 113 -21.75 14.31 2.03
N CYS A 114 -20.44 14.55 1.94
CA CYS A 114 -19.84 15.44 0.95
C CYS A 114 -19.88 14.88 -0.47
N ILE A 115 -19.90 13.55 -0.62
CA ILE A 115 -20.12 12.87 -1.91
C ILE A 115 -21.59 12.98 -2.34
N ALA A 116 -22.52 12.85 -1.39
CA ALA A 116 -23.95 12.96 -1.65
C ALA A 116 -24.39 14.40 -1.94
N ASP A 117 -23.67 15.39 -1.41
CA ASP A 117 -23.93 16.80 -1.65
C ASP A 117 -23.35 17.28 -2.99
N SER A 118 -24.20 17.27 -4.02
CA SER A 118 -23.90 17.75 -5.38
C SER A 118 -23.81 19.27 -5.50
N SER A 119 -23.91 20.04 -4.41
CA SER A 119 -23.68 21.48 -4.46
C SER A 119 -22.19 21.76 -4.74
N ILE A 120 -21.91 22.15 -5.98
CA ILE A 120 -20.60 22.63 -6.41
C ILE A 120 -20.42 24.02 -5.80
N PHE A 121 -19.62 24.15 -4.73
CA PHE A 121 -19.11 25.44 -4.32
C PHE A 121 -17.80 25.69 -5.05
N GLU A 122 -17.90 26.17 -6.30
CA GLU A 122 -16.84 26.99 -6.86
C GLU A 122 -16.87 28.32 -6.10
N GLN A 123 -16.07 28.42 -5.03
CA GLN A 123 -15.62 29.73 -4.58
C GLN A 123 -14.34 30.05 -5.34
N GLU A 124 -14.51 30.61 -6.54
CA GLU A 124 -13.45 31.43 -7.13
C GLU A 124 -13.24 32.63 -6.19
N PHE A 125 -12.04 32.75 -5.65
CA PHE A 125 -11.57 33.94 -4.94
C PHE A 125 -10.76 34.82 -5.89
#